data_AF-A0A835D7X9-F1
#
_entry.id   AF-A0A835D7X9-F1
#
_cell.length_a   1.000
_cell.length_b   1.000
_cell.length_c   1.000
_cell.angle_alpha   90.00
_cell.angle_beta   90.00
_cell.angle_gamma   90.00
#
_symmetry.space_group_name_H-M   'P 1'
#
loop_
_entity.id
_entity.type
_entity.pdbx_description
1 polymer ?
#
loop_
_entity_poly.entity_id
_entity_poly.type
_entity_poly.pdbx_seq_one_letter_code
_entity_poly.pdbx_strand_id
1 'polypeptide(L)'
;MKGRYVALEVFRSEEYDTKADVFSFAIILQEMIEGCPPFPTKQENEVPKAYAAQKRPPFRAPAKLYTHGLRELIEECWSEKPARRPTFRQIIDKLDAINNNHAHKSRWKVRPLKCFQNLEAMWKKDQSDRSSSSSRSTIR
;
A
#
# COMPACT_ATOMS: atom_id res chain seq x y z
N MET A 1 29.12 0.18 17.07
CA MET A 1 27.74 0.71 16.98
C MET A 1 27.23 0.38 15.58
N LYS A 2 26.03 -0.22 15.44
CA LYS A 2 25.43 -0.45 14.12
C LYS A 2 24.90 0.88 13.59
N GLY A 3 25.63 1.51 12.66
CA GLY A 3 25.33 2.83 12.10
C GLY A 3 24.44 2.79 10.86
N ARG A 4 24.10 1.61 10.35
CA ARG A 4 23.39 1.42 9.08
C ARG A 4 21.98 2.01 9.02
N TYR A 5 21.30 2.10 10.16
CA TYR A 5 19.94 2.64 10.27
C TYR A 5 19.91 4.04 10.85
N VAL A 6 21.07 4.55 11.26
CA VAL A 6 21.19 5.81 12.01
C VAL A 6 21.25 6.97 11.01
N ALA A 7 20.43 7.99 11.24
CA ALA A 7 20.46 9.23 10.48
C ALA A 7 21.84 9.93 10.62
N LEU A 8 22.24 10.69 9.62
CA LEU A 8 23.60 11.25 9.57
C LEU A 8 23.86 12.26 10.69
N GLU A 9 22.85 13.06 11.05
CA GLU A 9 22.89 14.01 12.16
C GLU A 9 23.10 13.31 13.51
N VAL A 10 22.45 12.16 13.73
CA VAL A 10 22.64 11.35 14.94
C VAL A 10 24.03 10.72 14.95
N PHE A 11 24.49 10.21 13.81
CA PHE A 11 25.82 9.63 13.68
C PHE A 11 26.93 10.66 13.97
N ARG A 12 26.70 11.94 13.61
CA ARG A 12 27.61 13.05 13.88
C ARG A 12 27.48 13.64 15.28
N SER A 13 26.56 13.13 16.11
CA SER A 13 26.25 13.69 17.42
C SER A 13 25.81 15.17 17.36
N GLU A 14 25.14 15.55 16.28
CA GLU A 14 24.48 16.84 16.13
C GLU A 14 23.15 16.85 16.89
N GLU A 15 22.52 18.02 17.06
CA GLU A 15 21.15 18.08 17.58
C GLU A 15 20.19 17.37 16.62
N TYR A 16 19.33 16.51 17.15
CA TYR A 16 18.36 15.75 16.40
C TYR A 16 17.00 15.76 17.09
N ASP A 17 15.96 15.54 16.31
CA ASP A 17 14.58 15.41 16.75
C ASP A 17 13.99 14.05 16.34
N THR A 18 12.67 13.90 16.45
CA THR A 18 11.95 12.69 16.03
C THR A 18 12.09 12.37 14.54
N LYS A 19 12.61 13.28 13.70
CA LYS A 19 12.86 13.01 12.28
C LYS A 19 14.03 12.05 12.07
N ALA A 20 14.92 11.90 13.05
CA ALA A 20 15.92 10.84 13.01
C ALA A 20 15.28 9.45 12.97
N ASP A 21 14.20 9.23 13.74
CA ASP A 21 13.45 7.98 13.73
C ASP A 21 12.72 7.75 12.39
N VAL A 22 12.26 8.82 11.75
CA VAL A 22 11.65 8.75 10.41
C VAL A 22 12.64 8.25 9.36
N PHE A 23 13.91 8.67 9.46
CA PHE A 23 14.97 8.15 8.59
C PHE A 23 15.17 6.64 8.84
N SER A 24 15.32 6.24 10.10
CA SER A 24 15.48 4.83 10.48
C SER A 24 14.33 3.97 9.96
N PHE A 25 13.10 4.47 10.11
CA PHE A 25 11.90 3.83 9.59
C PHE A 25 11.94 3.62 8.08
N ALA A 26 12.37 4.61 7.30
CA ALA A 26 12.49 4.49 5.84
C ALA A 26 13.46 3.38 5.43
N ILE A 27 14.60 3.29 6.12
CA ILE A 27 15.64 2.30 5.87
C ILE A 27 15.13 0.89 6.23
N ILE A 28 14.40 0.75 7.34
CA ILE A 28 13.77 -0.52 7.75
C ILE A 28 12.70 -0.95 6.72
N LEU A 29 11.83 -0.04 6.28
CA LEU A 29 10.83 -0.35 5.25
C LEU A 29 11.48 -0.85 3.96
N GLN A 30 12.55 -0.19 3.52
CA GLN A 30 13.29 -0.60 2.34
C GLN A 30 13.93 -1.98 2.53
N GLU A 31 14.53 -2.27 3.69
CA GLU A 31 15.07 -3.60 4.01
C GLU A 31 13.98 -4.68 4.02
N MET A 32 12.79 -4.39 4.57
CA MET A 32 11.68 -5.34 4.59
C MET A 32 11.22 -5.73 3.17
N ILE A 33 11.25 -4.79 2.23
CA ILE A 33 10.84 -5.02 0.83
C ILE A 33 11.95 -5.73 0.04
N GLU A 34 13.20 -5.32 0.23
CA GLU A 34 14.36 -5.93 -0.46
C GLU A 34 14.77 -7.29 0.14
N GLY A 35 14.40 -7.58 1.38
CA GLY A 35 14.78 -8.79 2.09
C GLY A 35 16.28 -8.86 2.44
N CYS A 36 16.98 -7.73 2.44
CA CYS A 36 18.40 -7.66 2.76
C CYS A 36 18.78 -6.33 3.40
N PRO A 37 19.84 -6.30 4.23
CA PRO A 37 20.24 -5.08 4.91
C PRO A 37 20.67 -3.99 3.92
N PRO A 38 20.47 -2.71 4.25
CA PRO A 38 20.80 -1.59 3.36
C PRO A 38 22.28 -1.60 2.99
N PHE A 39 22.65 -1.57 1.72
CA PHE A 39 24.05 -1.72 1.26
C PHE A 39 24.74 -3.01 1.77
N PRO A 40 24.26 -4.21 1.40
CA PRO A 40 24.71 -5.47 2.00
C PRO A 40 26.19 -5.78 1.74
N THR A 41 26.79 -5.19 0.70
CA THR A 41 28.21 -5.35 0.36
C THR A 41 29.15 -4.39 1.09
N LYS A 42 28.61 -3.44 1.86
CA LYS A 42 29.39 -2.43 2.59
C LYS A 42 29.61 -2.82 4.03
N GLN A 43 30.82 -2.54 4.53
CA GLN A 43 31.10 -2.63 5.96
C GLN A 43 30.30 -1.60 6.76
N GLU A 44 30.13 -1.85 8.06
CA GLU A 44 29.26 -1.05 8.92
C GLU A 44 29.68 0.43 9.03
N ASN A 45 30.98 0.70 8.99
CA ASN A 45 31.56 2.04 9.00
C ASN A 45 31.51 2.76 7.64
N GLU A 46 31.23 2.06 6.55
CA GLU A 46 31.12 2.65 5.21
C GLU A 46 29.71 3.15 4.90
N VAL A 47 28.70 2.59 5.55
CA VAL A 47 27.31 2.99 5.30
C VAL A 47 27.03 4.45 5.65
N PRO A 48 27.43 4.96 6.84
CA PRO A 48 27.27 6.39 7.14
C PRO A 48 27.99 7.30 6.14
N LYS A 49 29.16 6.87 5.63
CA LYS A 49 29.89 7.59 4.57
C LYS A 49 29.11 7.61 3.25
N ALA A 50 28.42 6.52 2.92
CA ALA A 50 27.54 6.47 1.75
C ALA A 50 26.37 7.44 1.91
N TYR A 51 25.74 7.50 3.09
CA TYR A 51 24.66 8.46 3.36
C TYR A 51 25.13 9.91 3.28
N ALA A 52 26.32 10.21 3.80
CA ALA A 52 26.97 11.52 3.70
C ALA A 52 27.29 11.92 2.25
N ALA A 53 27.60 10.95 1.39
CA ALA A 53 27.76 11.15 -0.05
C ALA A 53 26.42 11.13 -0.81
N GLN A 54 25.29 11.31 -0.12
CA GLN A 54 23.93 11.30 -0.67
C GLN A 54 23.55 10.02 -1.43
N LYS A 55 24.28 8.92 -1.19
CA LYS A 55 23.90 7.61 -1.72
C LYS A 55 22.79 7.03 -0.85
N ARG A 56 21.83 6.36 -1.49
CA ARG A 56 20.74 5.65 -0.83
C ARG A 56 20.73 4.18 -1.25
N PRO A 57 20.19 3.27 -0.43
CA PRO A 57 20.03 1.88 -0.81
C PRO A 57 19.19 1.77 -2.09
N PRO A 58 19.59 0.92 -3.06
CA PRO A 58 18.86 0.77 -4.31
C PRO A 58 17.56 0.00 -4.12
N PHE A 59 16.53 0.36 -4.91
CA PHE A 59 15.30 -0.41 -5.06
C PHE A 59 15.51 -1.50 -6.13
N ARG A 60 15.87 -2.72 -5.72
CA ARG A 60 16.14 -3.85 -6.64
C ARG A 60 14.97 -4.81 -6.73
N ALA A 61 14.14 -4.86 -5.70
CA ALA A 61 12.96 -5.68 -5.67
C ALA A 61 12.01 -5.33 -6.84
N PRO A 62 11.26 -6.31 -7.39
CA PRO A 62 10.32 -6.07 -8.47
C PRO A 62 9.35 -4.92 -8.14
N ALA A 63 9.07 -4.05 -9.13
CA ALA A 63 8.22 -2.88 -8.93
C ALA A 63 6.83 -3.20 -8.33
N LYS A 64 6.33 -4.43 -8.53
CA LYS A 64 5.08 -4.91 -7.91
C LYS A 64 5.10 -4.95 -6.37
N LEU A 65 6.29 -5.05 -5.75
CA LEU A 65 6.45 -5.04 -4.30
C LEU A 65 6.45 -3.61 -3.73
N TYR A 66 6.80 -2.63 -4.54
CA TYR A 66 6.61 -1.21 -4.23
C TYR A 66 5.22 -0.79 -4.70
N THR A 67 4.23 -0.89 -3.81
CA THR A 67 2.90 -0.36 -4.10
C THR A 67 2.98 1.11 -4.52
N HIS A 68 2.08 1.54 -5.41
CA HIS A 68 2.12 2.89 -5.95
C HIS A 68 2.13 3.95 -4.84
N GLY A 69 3.16 4.81 -4.80
CA GLY A 69 3.34 5.84 -3.77
C GLY A 69 4.26 5.40 -2.61
N LEU A 70 4.52 4.11 -2.42
CA LEU A 70 5.34 3.63 -1.31
C LEU A 70 6.82 3.95 -1.50
N ARG A 71 7.30 3.84 -2.74
CA ARG A 71 8.69 4.22 -3.07
C ARG A 71 8.93 5.70 -2.80
N GLU A 72 8.02 6.55 -3.28
CA GLU A 72 8.07 7.99 -3.10
C GLU A 72 8.02 8.37 -1.61
N LEU A 73 7.17 7.68 -0.83
CA LEU A 73 7.10 7.86 0.62
C LEU A 73 8.42 7.49 1.31
N ILE A 74 9.03 6.35 0.96
CA ILE A 74 10.36 5.97 1.47
C ILE A 74 11.38 7.05 1.10
N GLU A 75 11.33 7.54 -0.14
CA GLU A 75 12.24 8.57 -0.64
C GLU A 75 12.13 9.91 0.10
N GLU A 76 10.93 10.29 0.51
CA GLU A 76 10.70 11.46 1.37
C GLU A 76 11.20 11.24 2.80
N CYS A 77 10.93 10.06 3.38
CA CYS A 77 11.28 9.75 4.77
C CYS A 77 12.80 9.70 5.02
N TRP A 78 13.62 9.32 4.03
CA TRP A 78 15.08 9.34 4.14
C TRP A 78 15.75 10.59 3.53
N SER A 79 14.99 11.68 3.38
CA SER A 79 15.52 12.94 2.85
C SER A 79 16.73 13.41 3.66
N GLU A 80 17.72 13.97 2.96
CA GLU A 80 18.93 14.52 3.58
C GLU A 80 18.60 15.60 4.61
N LYS A 81 17.65 16.49 4.29
CA LYS A 81 17.21 17.56 5.20
C LYS A 81 16.13 17.00 6.15
N PRO A 82 16.35 16.94 7.47
CA PRO A 82 15.35 16.44 8.43
C PRO A 82 14.00 17.18 8.35
N ALA A 83 14.04 18.48 8.04
CA ALA A 83 12.86 19.32 7.85
C ALA A 83 11.95 18.84 6.69
N ARG A 84 12.51 18.18 5.67
CA ARG A 84 11.75 17.66 4.52
C ARG A 84 11.12 16.29 4.79
N ARG A 85 11.58 15.59 5.83
CA ARG A 85 11.01 14.30 6.21
C ARG A 85 9.59 14.53 6.77
N PRO A 86 8.57 13.77 6.35
CA PRO A 86 7.23 13.88 6.91
C PRO A 86 7.20 13.50 8.39
N THR A 87 6.17 13.93 9.10
CA THR A 87 5.87 13.43 10.46
C THR A 87 5.26 12.03 10.38
N PHE A 88 5.34 11.24 11.46
CA PHE A 88 4.69 9.93 11.50
C PHE A 88 3.18 10.00 11.24
N ARG A 89 2.51 11.07 11.67
CA ARG A 89 1.09 11.29 11.34
C ARG A 89 0.87 11.36 9.83
N GLN A 90 1.65 12.17 9.13
CA GLN A 90 1.58 12.28 7.66
C GLN A 90 1.97 10.97 6.97
N ILE A 91 2.92 10.21 7.54
CA ILE A 91 3.31 8.90 7.03
C ILE A 91 2.12 7.93 7.11
N ILE A 92 1.43 7.87 8.25
CA ILE A 92 0.24 7.03 8.44
C ILE A 92 -0.84 7.41 7.43
N ASP A 93 -1.17 8.70 7.30
CA ASP A 93 -2.18 9.17 6.35
C ASP A 93 -1.84 8.75 4.90
N LYS A 94 -0.56 8.84 4.50
CA LYS A 94 -0.08 8.41 3.19
C LYS A 94 -0.16 6.89 3.01
N LEU A 95 0.24 6.11 4.03
CA LEU A 95 0.15 4.65 4.00
C LEU A 95 -1.30 4.17 3.87
N ASP A 96 -2.23 4.81 4.58
CA ASP A 96 -3.65 4.50 4.48
C ASP A 96 -4.19 4.78 3.07
N ALA A 97 -3.82 5.91 2.47
CA ALA A 97 -4.18 6.22 1.09
C ALA A 97 -3.64 5.19 0.08
N ILE A 98 -2.38 4.76 0.26
CA ILE A 98 -1.74 3.71 -0.55
C ILE A 98 -2.49 2.38 -0.39
N ASN A 99 -2.83 1.99 0.84
CA ASN A 99 -3.53 0.75 1.14
C ASN A 99 -4.96 0.73 0.57
N ASN A 100 -5.69 1.84 0.69
CA ASN A 100 -7.04 1.98 0.14
C ASN A 100 -7.05 1.87 -1.40
N ASN A 101 -6.04 2.43 -2.07
CA ASN A 101 -5.87 2.27 -3.52
C ASN A 101 -5.56 0.83 -3.92
N HIS A 102 -4.87 0.07 -3.08
CA HIS A 102 -4.64 -1.37 -3.29
C HIS A 102 -5.95 -2.16 -3.13
N ALA A 103 -6.73 -1.88 -2.08
CA ALA A 103 -8.03 -2.51 -1.85
C ALA A 103 -9.03 -2.26 -3.00
N HIS A 104 -9.02 -1.07 -3.61
CA HIS A 104 -9.83 -0.77 -4.79
C HIS A 104 -9.43 -1.58 -6.04
N LYS A 105 -8.15 -1.94 -6.20
CA LYS A 105 -7.69 -2.82 -7.29
C LYS A 105 -8.05 -4.29 -7.01
N SER A 106 -8.16 -4.68 -5.74
CA SER A 106 -8.64 -6.00 -5.30
C SER A 106 -10.16 -6.16 -5.30
N ARG A 107 -10.93 -5.11 -5.62
CA ARG A 107 -12.38 -5.24 -5.90
C ARG A 107 -12.56 -5.85 -7.28
N TRP A 108 -12.62 -7.18 -7.33
CA TRP A 108 -13.10 -7.94 -8.47
C TRP A 108 -14.34 -7.24 -9.05
N LYS A 109 -14.24 -6.70 -10.27
CA LYS A 109 -15.42 -6.48 -11.10
C LYS A 109 -15.96 -7.87 -11.37
N VAL A 110 -16.82 -8.37 -10.48
CA VAL A 110 -17.66 -9.51 -10.77
C VAL A 110 -18.50 -9.04 -11.95
N ARG A 111 -18.18 -9.52 -13.16
CA ARG A 111 -19.12 -9.37 -14.27
C ARG A 111 -20.37 -10.11 -13.81
N PRO A 112 -21.55 -9.48 -13.78
CA PRO A 112 -22.77 -10.22 -13.50
C PRO A 112 -22.80 -11.37 -14.51
N LEU A 113 -22.81 -12.61 -14.02
CA LEU A 113 -23.00 -13.74 -14.91
C LEU A 113 -24.34 -13.51 -15.62
N LYS A 114 -24.36 -13.72 -16.95
CA LYS A 114 -25.54 -13.51 -17.79
C LYS A 114 -26.78 -14.33 -17.35
N CYS A 115 -26.63 -15.26 -16.41
CA CYS A 115 -27.72 -16.02 -15.82
C CYS A 115 -28.67 -15.20 -14.94
N PHE A 116 -28.28 -14.00 -14.48
CA PHE A 116 -29.16 -13.18 -13.64
C PHE A 116 -30.24 -12.39 -14.40
N GLN A 117 -30.15 -12.28 -15.74
CA GLN A 117 -31.21 -11.63 -16.54
C GLN A 117 -32.47 -12.51 -16.67
N ASN A 118 -32.32 -13.83 -16.49
CA ASN A 118 -33.43 -14.78 -16.63
C ASN A 118 -34.23 -14.96 -15.32
N LEU A 119 -33.72 -14.50 -14.18
CA LEU A 119 -34.41 -14.68 -12.89
C LEU A 119 -35.60 -13.72 -12.73
N GLU A 120 -35.49 -12.49 -13.25
CA GLU A 120 -36.62 -11.55 -13.26
C GLU A 120 -37.74 -11.95 -14.23
N ALA A 121 -37.38 -12.61 -15.34
CA ALA A 121 -38.36 -13.15 -16.29
C ALA A 121 -39.17 -14.31 -15.69
N MET A 122 -38.57 -15.06 -14.76
CA MET A 122 -39.21 -16.20 -14.09
C MET A 122 -40.15 -15.76 -12.97
N TRP A 123 -39.85 -14.67 -12.27
CA TRP A 123 -40.74 -14.12 -11.23
C TRP A 123 -41.96 -13.38 -11.77
N LYS A 124 -41.86 -12.79 -12.98
CA LYS A 124 -43.03 -12.17 -13.64
C LYS A 124 -44.02 -13.18 -14.21
N LYS A 125 -43.61 -14.43 -14.46
CA LYS A 125 -44.49 -15.47 -15.02
C LYS A 125 -45.39 -16.15 -13.98
N ASP A 126 -44.96 -16.21 -12.71
CA ASP A 126 -45.81 -16.81 -11.66
C ASP A 126 -46.95 -15.89 -11.19
N GLN A 127 -46.85 -14.57 -11.44
CA GLN A 127 -47.92 -13.61 -11.10
C GLN A 127 -49.00 -13.48 -12.19
N SER A 128 -48.73 -13.84 -13.45
CA SER A 128 -49.74 -13.82 -14.52
C SER A 128 -50.63 -15.08 -14.55
N ASP A 129 -50.14 -16.20 -14.05
CA ASP A 129 -50.84 -17.49 -14.14
C ASP A 129 -51.82 -17.75 -12.97
N ARG A 130 -51.82 -16.91 -11.92
CA ARG A 130 -52.77 -17.02 -10.79
C ARG A 130 -54.08 -16.23 -10.98
N SER A 131 -54.20 -15.41 -12.04
CA SER A 131 -55.36 -14.54 -12.26
C SER A 131 -56.42 -15.05 -13.25
N SER A 132 -56.33 -16.28 -13.78
CA SER A 132 -57.35 -16.79 -14.70
C SER A 132 -57.65 -18.29 -14.56
N SER A 133 -58.44 -18.68 -13.56
CA SER A 133 -59.47 -19.73 -13.70
C SER A 133 -60.43 -19.77 -12.51
N SER A 134 -61.29 -18.75 -12.37
CA SER A 134 -62.61 -18.98 -11.74
C SER A 134 -63.53 -19.56 -12.82
N SER A 135 -63.58 -20.89 -12.90
CA SER A 135 -64.43 -21.62 -13.83
C SER A 135 -65.91 -21.46 -13.44
N ARG A 136 -66.67 -20.82 -14.33
CA ARG A 136 -68.14 -20.80 -14.32
C ARG A 136 -68.63 -22.09 -14.97
N SER A 137 -69.14 -23.04 -14.18
CA SER A 137 -69.83 -24.25 -14.66
C SER A 137 -71.32 -23.99 -14.82
N THR A 138 -71.89 -24.33 -15.97
CA THR A 138 -73.32 -24.28 -16.26
C THR A 138 -73.72 -25.46 -17.17
N ILE A 139 -74.53 -26.34 -16.56
CA ILE A 139 -75.65 -27.15 -17.09
C ILE A 139 -75.35 -28.33 -18.02
N ARG A 140 -75.67 -29.54 -17.53
CA ARG A 140 -76.81 -30.32 -18.02
C ARG A 140 -77.50 -31.05 -16.87
#